data_AF-A0A955C5W2-F1
#
_entry.id   AF-A0A955C5W2-F1
#
_cell.length_a   1.000
_cell.length_b   1.000
_cell.length_c   1.000
_cell.angle_alpha   90.00
_cell.angle_beta   90.00
_cell.angle_gamma   90.00
#
_symmetry.space_group_name_H-M   'P 1'
#
loop_
_entity.id
_entity.type
_entity.pdbx_description
1 polymer ?
#
loop_
_entity_poly.entity_id
_entity_poly.type
_entity_poly.pdbx_seq_one_letter_code
_entity_poly.pdbx_strand_id
1 'polypeptide(L)'
;KVGSIYKALPASTADAFCPTLRGHVETKLYEGVNCAYEIVVDGCSEEAVAQAMAAGIRAAAGDGVIAISAGNYGGKLGKYHFQLRELV
;
A
#
# COMPACT_ATOMS: atom_id res chain seq x y z
N LYS A 1 -7.12 -5.71 -4.33
CA LYS A 1 -7.53 -4.68 -5.32
C LYS A 1 -9.04 -4.75 -5.54
N VAL A 2 -9.67 -3.63 -5.93
CA VAL A 2 -11.11 -3.58 -6.25
C VAL A 2 -11.38 -4.42 -7.50
N GLY A 3 -12.44 -5.23 -7.44
CA GLY A 3 -12.83 -6.14 -8.51
C GLY A 3 -11.95 -7.38 -8.60
N SER A 4 -12.29 -8.23 -9.58
CA SER A 4 -11.65 -9.51 -9.83
C SER A 4 -11.84 -9.93 -11.28
N ILE A 5 -10.96 -10.81 -11.78
CA ILE A 5 -11.17 -11.52 -13.04
C ILE A 5 -12.41 -12.42 -12.98
N TYR A 6 -12.78 -12.87 -11.77
CA TYR A 6 -14.02 -13.59 -11.50
C TYR A 6 -15.13 -12.59 -11.16
N LYS A 7 -16.08 -12.42 -12.07
CA LYS A 7 -17.11 -11.36 -12.03
C LYS A 7 -17.92 -11.29 -10.71
N ALA A 8 -18.08 -12.41 -10.01
CA ALA A 8 -18.85 -12.47 -8.77
C ALA A 8 -18.08 -11.94 -7.54
N LEU A 9 -16.76 -11.75 -7.64
CA LEU A 9 -15.94 -11.35 -6.50
C LEU A 9 -15.73 -9.82 -6.47
N PRO A 10 -16.13 -9.13 -5.38
CA PRO A 10 -16.01 -7.68 -5.28
C PRO A 10 -14.55 -7.21 -5.09
N ALA A 11 -13.67 -8.11 -4.68
CA ALA A 11 -12.24 -7.86 -4.50
C ALA A 11 -11.43 -9.10 -4.85
N SER A 12 -10.15 -8.88 -5.16
CA SER A 12 -9.17 -9.93 -5.42
C SER A 12 -7.78 -9.51 -4.95
N THR A 13 -6.80 -10.39 -5.05
CA THR A 13 -5.41 -10.09 -4.69
C THR A 13 -4.86 -8.91 -5.50
N ALA A 14 -4.05 -8.07 -4.87
CA ALA A 14 -3.25 -7.05 -5.56
C ALA A 14 -1.98 -7.71 -6.14
N ASP A 15 -2.19 -8.60 -7.10
CA ASP A 15 -1.19 -9.39 -7.81
C ASP A 15 0.11 -8.66 -8.19
N ALA A 16 0.05 -7.41 -8.63
CA ALA A 16 1.23 -6.59 -8.92
C ALA A 16 2.21 -6.46 -7.73
N PHE A 17 1.72 -6.63 -6.50
CA PHE A 17 2.48 -6.59 -5.25
C PHE A 17 2.73 -7.98 -4.65
N CYS A 18 2.47 -9.08 -5.38
CA CYS A 18 2.76 -10.44 -4.92
C CYS A 18 4.16 -10.91 -5.39
N PRO A 19 5.15 -11.07 -4.49
CA PRO A 19 6.51 -11.48 -4.87
C PRO A 19 6.57 -12.81 -5.63
N THR A 20 5.70 -13.75 -5.26
CA THR A 20 5.62 -15.09 -5.86
C THR A 20 5.00 -15.11 -7.26
N LEU A 21 4.37 -14.01 -7.70
CA LEU A 21 3.72 -13.90 -9.00
C LEU A 21 4.52 -13.11 -10.03
N ARG A 22 5.74 -12.64 -9.70
CA ARG A 22 6.56 -11.79 -10.60
C ARG A 22 6.81 -12.38 -11.99
N GLY A 23 6.87 -13.70 -12.11
CA GLY A 23 7.03 -14.38 -13.41
C GLY A 23 5.76 -14.36 -14.28
N HIS A 24 4.61 -13.94 -13.73
CA HIS A 24 3.31 -13.99 -14.38
C HIS A 24 2.63 -12.63 -14.55
N VAL A 25 3.09 -11.59 -13.84
CA VAL A 25 2.46 -10.27 -13.83
C VAL A 25 3.50 -9.15 -13.89
N GLU A 26 3.10 -7.99 -14.40
CA GLU A 26 3.90 -6.76 -14.27
C GLU A 26 3.93 -6.34 -12.79
N THR A 27 5.07 -6.58 -12.14
CA THR A 27 5.22 -6.28 -10.71
C THR A 27 5.48 -4.80 -10.47
N LYS A 28 4.91 -4.29 -9.37
CA LYS A 28 5.21 -2.96 -8.82
C LYS A 28 6.19 -3.01 -7.64
N LEU A 29 6.73 -4.18 -7.33
CA LEU A 29 7.75 -4.34 -6.31
C LEU A 29 9.12 -3.99 -6.90
N TYR A 30 9.94 -3.31 -6.10
CA TYR A 30 11.35 -3.10 -6.43
C TYR A 30 12.10 -4.43 -6.49
N GLU A 31 13.22 -4.43 -7.22
CA GLU A 31 14.14 -5.57 -7.26
C GLU A 31 14.62 -5.94 -5.85
N GLY A 32 14.79 -7.24 -5.59
CA GLY A 32 15.25 -7.76 -4.29
C GLY A 32 14.20 -7.82 -3.18
N VAL A 33 13.01 -7.23 -3.35
CA VAL A 33 11.89 -7.38 -2.41
C VAL A 33 11.47 -8.85 -2.37
N ASN A 34 11.18 -9.45 -1.22
CA ASN A 34 10.68 -10.84 -1.14
C ASN A 34 9.37 -10.99 -0.36
N CYS A 35 8.94 -9.92 0.29
CA CYS A 35 7.66 -9.81 0.98
C CYS A 35 7.12 -8.39 0.86
N ALA A 36 5.81 -8.23 1.01
CA ALA A 36 5.15 -6.93 1.12
C ALA A 36 4.08 -7.06 2.20
N TYR A 37 4.01 -6.06 3.08
CA TYR A 37 3.00 -5.95 4.13
C TYR A 37 2.29 -4.60 3.99
N GLU A 38 1.00 -4.59 4.30
CA GLU A 38 0.16 -3.39 4.31
C GLU A 38 -0.36 -3.16 5.73
N ILE A 39 -0.22 -1.94 6.22
CA ILE A 39 -0.80 -1.49 7.50
C ILE A 39 -1.93 -0.54 7.16
N VAL A 40 -3.15 -0.91 7.57
CA VAL A 40 -4.36 -0.10 7.38
C VAL A 40 -4.64 0.66 8.68
N VAL A 41 -4.93 1.96 8.57
CA VAL A 41 -5.16 2.85 9.71
C VAL A 41 -6.52 3.52 9.55
N ASP A 42 -7.39 3.30 10.55
CA ASP A 42 -8.61 4.07 10.74
C ASP A 42 -8.40 5.07 11.88
N GLY A 43 -8.95 6.28 11.76
CA GLY A 43 -8.81 7.32 12.78
C GLY A 43 -9.99 8.28 12.81
N CYS A 44 -10.15 8.99 13.93
CA CYS A 44 -11.27 9.91 14.15
C CYS A 44 -11.10 11.28 13.46
N SER A 45 -9.92 11.58 12.90
CA SER A 45 -9.66 12.80 12.11
C SER A 45 -8.55 12.54 11.09
N GLU A 46 -8.43 13.42 10.09
CA GLU A 46 -7.35 13.37 9.09
C GLU A 46 -5.98 13.52 9.75
N GLU A 47 -5.86 14.42 10.72
CA GLU A 47 -4.63 14.66 11.47
C GLU A 47 -4.20 13.42 12.26
N ALA A 48 -5.13 12.71 12.89
CA ALA A 48 -4.83 11.50 13.65
C ALA A 48 -4.29 10.39 12.72
N VAL A 49 -4.91 10.20 11.54
CA VAL A 49 -4.45 9.23 10.54
C VAL A 49 -3.07 9.63 10.00
N ALA A 50 -2.88 10.90 9.64
CA ALA A 50 -1.60 11.42 9.15
C ALA A 50 -0.47 11.21 10.16
N GLN A 51 -0.71 11.50 11.45
CA GLN A 51 0.26 11.29 12.52
C GLN A 51 0.57 9.80 12.73
N ALA A 52 -0.44 8.93 12.72
CA ALA A 52 -0.25 7.49 12.84
C ALA A 52 0.56 6.92 11.65
N MET A 53 0.26 7.33 10.42
CA MET A 53 1.04 6.97 9.24
C MET A 53 2.49 7.45 9.36
N ALA A 54 2.71 8.72 9.71
CA ALA A 54 4.05 9.29 9.82
C ALA A 54 4.88 8.59 10.91
N ALA A 55 4.27 8.26 12.06
CA ALA A 55 4.93 7.50 13.12
C ALA A 55 5.27 6.07 12.68
N GLY A 56 4.32 5.37 12.05
CA GLY A 56 4.52 4.01 11.53
C GLY A 56 5.61 3.93 10.47
N ILE A 57 5.63 4.88 9.54
CA ILE A 57 6.67 4.96 8.48
C ILE A 57 8.04 5.15 9.10
N ARG A 58 8.21 6.10 10.04
CA ARG A 58 9.50 6.34 10.71
C ARG A 58 9.95 5.13 11.52
N ALA A 59 9.03 4.40 12.14
CA ALA A 59 9.34 3.20 12.91
C ALA A 59 9.70 2.01 12.01
N ALA A 60 9.07 1.88 10.84
CA ALA A 60 9.33 0.82 9.89
C ALA A 60 10.60 1.07 9.06
N ALA A 61 10.95 2.34 8.81
CA ALA A 61 12.14 2.69 8.06
C ALA A 61 13.41 2.20 8.78
N GLY A 62 14.17 1.34 8.13
CA GLY A 62 15.36 0.74 8.72
C GLY A 62 15.93 -0.38 7.84
N ASP A 63 16.90 -1.10 8.42
CA ASP A 63 17.61 -2.16 7.72
C ASP A 63 16.66 -3.26 7.24
N GLY A 64 16.82 -3.66 5.97
CA GLY A 64 16.00 -4.68 5.34
C GLY A 64 14.69 -4.18 4.72
N VAL A 65 14.30 -2.92 4.94
CA VAL A 65 13.15 -2.31 4.26
C VAL A 65 13.62 -1.57 3.01
N ILE A 66 13.37 -2.16 1.85
CA ILE A 66 13.81 -1.61 0.55
C ILE A 66 13.02 -0.36 0.17
N ALA A 67 11.72 -0.34 0.44
CA ALA A 67 10.85 0.77 0.09
C ALA A 67 9.61 0.82 0.98
N ILE A 68 9.10 2.03 1.18
CA ILE A 68 7.79 2.30 1.78
C ILE A 68 6.94 3.00 0.72
N SER A 69 5.69 2.56 0.57
CA SER A 69 4.73 3.08 -0.40
C SER A 69 3.32 3.07 0.19
N ALA A 70 2.34 3.57 -0.57
CA ALA A 70 0.93 3.60 -0.16
C ALA A 70 0.02 3.10 -1.29
N GLY A 71 -0.93 2.24 -0.94
CA GLY A 71 -2.02 1.82 -1.82
C GLY A 71 -2.99 2.98 -2.09
N ASN A 72 -3.48 3.10 -3.32
CA ASN A 72 -4.51 4.06 -3.68
C ASN A 72 -5.36 3.55 -4.85
N TYR A 73 -6.49 4.22 -5.09
CA TYR A 73 -7.46 3.89 -6.15
C TYR A 73 -7.42 4.90 -7.31
N GLY A 74 -6.25 5.48 -7.60
CA GLY A 74 -6.07 6.48 -8.65
C GLY A 74 -6.81 7.80 -8.39
N GLY A 75 -7.09 8.11 -7.12
CA GLY A 75 -7.80 9.33 -6.70
C GLY A 75 -9.31 9.34 -6.95
N LYS A 76 -9.90 8.22 -7.42
CA LYS A 76 -11.31 8.18 -7.87
C LYS A 76 -12.31 7.67 -6.84
N LEU A 77 -11.84 7.10 -5.73
CA LEU A 77 -12.71 6.43 -4.74
C LEU A 77 -12.70 7.12 -3.38
N GLY A 78 -11.51 7.36 -2.82
CA GLY A 78 -11.35 7.96 -1.50
C GLY A 78 -11.41 9.49 -1.56
N LYS A 79 -12.12 10.09 -0.60
CA LYS A 79 -12.16 11.54 -0.38
C LYS A 79 -10.83 12.09 0.15
N TYR A 80 -10.14 11.32 1.00
CA TYR A 80 -8.94 11.74 1.74
C TYR A 80 -7.69 11.17 1.11
N HIS A 81 -6.71 12.03 0.80
CA HIS A 81 -5.47 11.65 0.13
C HIS A 81 -4.29 12.08 1.00
N PHE A 82 -3.57 11.11 1.56
CA PHE A 82 -2.38 11.35 2.40
C PHE A 82 -1.11 11.20 1.56
N GLN A 83 -0.52 12.31 1.11
CA GLN A 83 0.70 12.28 0.31
C GLN A 83 1.90 11.99 1.22
N LEU A 84 2.58 10.85 1.02
CA LEU A 84 3.68 10.44 1.90
C LEU A 84 4.79 11.49 2.04
N ARG A 85 5.08 12.24 0.96
CA ARG A 85 6.07 13.33 0.95
C ARG A 85 5.74 14.50 1.88
N GLU A 86 4.48 14.64 2.28
CA GLU A 86 4.03 15.70 3.20
C GLU A 86 4.02 15.21 4.66
N LEU A 87 4.12 13.90 4.89
CA LEU A 87 4.06 13.28 6.22
C LEU A 87 5.43 13.08 6.88
N VAL A 88 6.46 12.83 6.06
CA VAL A 88 7.83 12.49 6.51
C VAL A 88 8.87 13.44 5.99
#